data_AF-A0A162UUF3-F1
#
_entry.id   AF-A0A162UUF3-F1
#
_cell.length_a   1.000
_cell.length_b   1.000
_cell.length_c   1.000
_cell.angle_alpha   90.00
_cell.angle_beta   90.00
_cell.angle_gamma   90.00
#
_symmetry.space_group_name_H-M   'P 1'
#
loop_
_entity.id
_entity.type
_entity.pdbx_description
1 polymer ?
#
loop_
_entity_poly.entity_id
_entity_poly.type
_entity_poly.pdbx_seq_one_letter_code
_entity_poly.pdbx_strand_id
1 'polypeptide(L)'
;MCCNKGKHVLPQIEPTPTGIAELLNCRTRDGKKFLENIRSYNSTMSFTSLGAKIDTSVGNNINGAYNFRIHGTICHRIGSILPVTESDIAHPKFAQIYIYDSAAQIDQRQYHSPQLERSVLEKIQSILMETNPFVHLFRTMDQISRVL
;
A
#
# COMPACT_ATOMS: atom_id res chain seq x y z
N MET A 1 -0.36 -15.15 24.25
CA MET A 1 0.98 -15.36 24.86
C MET A 1 1.50 -13.98 25.24
N CYS A 2 1.65 -13.65 26.53
CA CYS A 2 2.07 -12.31 26.95
C CYS A 2 3.58 -12.26 27.26
N CYS A 3 4.20 -11.13 26.95
CA CYS A 3 5.57 -10.83 27.34
C CYS A 3 5.60 -10.41 28.83
N ASN A 4 6.68 -10.71 29.55
CA ASN A 4 6.93 -10.24 30.92
C ASN A 4 5.95 -10.74 32.01
N LYS A 5 5.68 -12.06 32.07
CA LYS A 5 4.93 -12.73 33.15
C LYS A 5 3.53 -12.16 33.45
N GLY A 6 2.79 -11.74 32.42
CA GLY A 6 1.41 -11.27 32.59
C GLY A 6 1.27 -9.81 32.99
N LYS A 7 2.38 -9.06 33.15
CA LYS A 7 2.32 -7.62 33.46
C LYS A 7 1.81 -6.76 32.31
N HIS A 8 1.88 -7.27 31.08
CA HIS A 8 1.35 -6.60 29.91
C HIS A 8 0.29 -7.49 29.28
N VAL A 9 -0.97 -7.09 29.43
CA VAL A 9 -2.07 -7.67 28.66
C VAL A 9 -2.08 -6.92 27.33
N LEU A 10 -1.70 -7.63 26.25
CA LEU A 10 -1.85 -7.07 24.92
C LEU A 10 -3.35 -6.92 24.62
N PRO A 11 -3.77 -5.86 23.90
CA PRO A 11 -5.11 -5.77 23.37
C PRO A 11 -5.46 -7.04 22.60
N GLN A 12 -6.74 -7.42 22.61
CA GLN A 12 -7.22 -8.47 21.73
C GLN A 12 -6.96 -8.05 20.28
N ILE A 13 -6.43 -8.97 19.49
CA ILE A 13 -6.19 -8.73 18.06
C ILE A 13 -7.56 -8.66 17.40
N GLU A 14 -7.83 -7.56 16.70
CA GLU A 14 -9.05 -7.43 15.91
C GLU A 14 -9.08 -8.51 14.81
N PRO A 15 -10.27 -9.08 14.51
CA PRO A 15 -10.38 -10.07 13.47
C PRO A 15 -9.98 -9.47 12.12
N THR A 16 -9.24 -10.24 11.31
CA THR A 16 -8.91 -9.87 9.94
C THR A 16 -10.20 -9.60 9.16
N PRO A 17 -10.33 -8.46 8.45
CA PRO A 17 -11.49 -8.20 7.61
C PRO A 17 -11.73 -9.34 6.62
N THR A 18 -13.00 -9.75 6.46
CA THR A 18 -13.38 -10.95 5.68
C THR A 18 -12.78 -10.93 4.27
N GLY A 19 -12.80 -9.79 3.59
CA GLY A 19 -12.22 -9.67 2.25
C GLY A 19 -10.70 -9.91 2.21
N ILE A 20 -9.96 -9.51 3.24
CA ILE A 20 -8.51 -9.82 3.34
C ILE A 20 -8.31 -11.31 3.64
N ALA A 21 -9.13 -11.89 4.52
CA ALA A 21 -9.06 -13.32 4.82
C ALA A 21 -9.28 -14.19 3.57
N GLU A 22 -10.19 -13.77 2.67
CA GLU A 22 -10.39 -14.42 1.37
C GLU A 22 -9.19 -14.27 0.43
N LEU A 23 -8.55 -13.10 0.38
CA LEU A 23 -7.34 -12.89 -0.41
C LEU A 23 -6.15 -13.68 0.12
N LEU A 24 -6.11 -13.96 1.43
CA LEU A 24 -5.10 -14.83 2.03
C LEU A 24 -5.38 -16.33 1.82
N ASN A 25 -6.51 -16.69 1.20
CA ASN A 25 -6.84 -18.07 0.87
C ASN A 25 -6.33 -18.46 -0.53
N CYS A 26 -5.22 -19.21 -0.57
CA CYS A 26 -4.57 -19.69 -1.80
C CYS A 26 -5.42 -20.64 -2.67
N ARG A 27 -6.57 -21.10 -2.16
CA ARG A 27 -7.49 -21.99 -2.92
C ARG A 27 -8.38 -21.22 -3.90
N THR A 28 -8.46 -19.90 -3.77
CA THR A 28 -9.22 -19.05 -4.70
C THR A 28 -8.31 -18.52 -5.80
N ARG A 29 -8.87 -18.21 -6.98
CA ARG A 29 -8.12 -17.58 -8.08
C ARG A 29 -7.47 -16.28 -7.62
N ASP A 30 -8.26 -15.40 -7.01
CA ASP A 30 -7.81 -14.08 -6.55
C ASP A 30 -6.77 -14.21 -5.43
N GLY A 31 -6.99 -15.12 -4.47
CA GLY A 31 -6.04 -15.33 -3.38
C GLY A 31 -4.70 -15.89 -3.86
N LYS A 32 -4.69 -16.79 -4.87
CA LYS A 32 -3.44 -17.23 -5.50
C LYS A 32 -2.68 -16.06 -6.13
N LYS A 33 -3.37 -15.24 -6.93
CA LYS A 33 -2.79 -14.06 -7.60
C LYS A 33 -2.28 -13.02 -6.59
N PHE A 34 -3.06 -12.78 -5.54
CA PHE A 34 -2.69 -11.89 -4.45
C PHE A 34 -1.42 -12.38 -3.75
N LEU A 35 -1.37 -13.64 -3.31
CA LEU A 35 -0.22 -14.19 -2.59
C LEU A 35 1.05 -14.22 -3.45
N GLU A 36 0.94 -14.53 -4.75
CA GLU A 36 2.06 -14.50 -5.70
C GLU A 36 2.69 -13.09 -5.80
N ASN A 37 1.88 -12.02 -5.68
CA ASN A 37 2.31 -10.64 -5.89
C ASN A 37 2.03 -9.73 -4.69
N ILE A 38 1.96 -10.28 -3.47
CA ILE A 38 1.43 -9.58 -2.28
C ILE A 38 2.18 -8.28 -1.98
N ARG A 39 3.51 -8.27 -2.17
CA ARG A 39 4.33 -7.07 -1.98
C ARG A 39 3.96 -5.96 -2.97
N SER A 40 3.73 -6.33 -4.23
CA SER A 40 3.35 -5.39 -5.28
C SER A 40 1.96 -4.82 -5.00
N TYR A 41 0.98 -5.66 -4.66
CA TYR A 41 -0.35 -5.21 -4.26
C TYR A 41 -0.32 -4.24 -3.07
N ASN A 42 0.43 -4.59 -2.01
CA ASN A 42 0.57 -3.72 -0.84
C ASN A 42 1.27 -2.39 -1.19
N SER A 43 2.29 -2.44 -2.06
CA SER A 43 3.00 -1.23 -2.51
C SER A 43 2.09 -0.29 -3.30
N THR A 44 1.23 -0.83 -4.16
CA THR A 44 0.29 -0.06 -4.99
C THR A 44 -0.82 0.61 -4.15
N MET A 45 -1.08 0.10 -2.95
CA MET A 45 -1.99 0.69 -1.96
C MET A 45 -1.27 1.55 -0.90
N SER A 46 0.02 1.83 -1.06
CA SER A 46 0.75 2.64 -0.10
C SER A 46 0.47 4.13 -0.28
N PHE A 47 0.27 4.83 0.84
CA PHE A 47 0.16 6.28 0.88
C PHE A 47 1.52 6.98 0.78
N THR A 48 2.61 6.26 1.07
CA THR A 48 3.96 6.84 1.11
C THR A 48 4.95 5.99 0.35
N SER A 49 5.94 6.63 -0.25
CA SER A 49 7.11 5.93 -0.77
C SER A 49 8.13 5.66 0.34
N LEU A 50 8.91 4.61 0.17
CA LEU A 50 10.05 4.33 1.05
C LEU A 50 11.25 5.16 0.59
N GLY A 51 11.73 6.05 1.45
CA GLY A 51 13.00 6.74 1.28
C GLY A 51 14.09 6.04 2.08
N ALA A 52 15.03 5.40 1.40
CA ALA A 52 16.19 4.75 2.04
C ALA A 52 17.43 4.86 1.15
N LYS A 53 18.62 5.00 1.78
CA LYS A 53 19.89 4.82 1.09
C LYS A 53 20.18 3.32 1.00
N ILE A 54 19.86 2.74 -0.15
CA ILE A 54 20.10 1.32 -0.42
C ILE A 54 21.54 1.16 -0.88
N ASP A 55 22.29 0.37 -0.13
CA ASP A 55 23.58 -0.13 -0.53
C ASP A 55 23.40 -1.47 -1.26
N THR A 56 23.63 -1.44 -2.56
CA THR A 56 23.47 -2.59 -3.46
C THR A 56 24.71 -3.46 -3.54
N SER A 57 25.81 -3.14 -2.83
CA SER A 57 27.01 -3.99 -2.80
C SER A 57 26.75 -5.41 -2.25
N VAL A 58 25.69 -5.55 -1.44
CA VAL A 58 25.20 -6.83 -0.89
C VAL A 58 24.01 -7.40 -1.66
N GLY A 59 23.55 -6.70 -2.71
CA GLY A 59 22.35 -6.99 -3.51
C GLY A 59 22.63 -7.87 -4.71
N ASN A 60 23.31 -8.99 -4.49
CA ASN A 60 23.86 -9.80 -5.57
C ASN A 60 23.18 -11.18 -5.72
N ASN A 61 22.18 -11.51 -4.90
CA ASN A 61 21.36 -12.73 -5.00
C ASN A 61 22.17 -14.05 -5.14
N ILE A 62 23.44 -14.04 -4.73
CA ILE A 62 24.42 -15.10 -5.07
C ILE A 62 24.05 -16.45 -4.44
N ASN A 63 23.26 -16.48 -3.38
CA ASN A 63 22.88 -17.72 -2.67
C ASN A 63 21.37 -17.81 -2.34
N GLY A 64 20.50 -17.28 -3.21
CA GLY A 64 19.04 -17.46 -3.11
C GLY A 64 18.32 -16.58 -2.10
N ALA A 65 19.04 -15.85 -1.24
CA ALA A 65 18.48 -14.77 -0.44
C ALA A 65 18.80 -13.41 -1.07
N TYR A 66 17.76 -12.71 -1.54
CA TYR A 66 17.89 -11.32 -1.95
C TYR A 66 18.09 -10.45 -0.71
N ASN A 67 19.30 -9.95 -0.52
CA ASN A 67 19.65 -9.07 0.58
C ASN A 67 19.83 -7.64 0.06
N PHE A 68 19.39 -6.64 0.81
CA PHE A 68 19.75 -5.26 0.56
C PHE A 68 20.06 -4.61 1.91
N ARG A 69 21.10 -3.78 1.94
CA ARG A 69 21.51 -3.08 3.16
C ARG A 69 21.00 -1.64 3.10
N ILE A 70 20.28 -1.22 4.12
CA ILE A 70 19.94 0.20 4.31
C ILE A 70 20.95 0.78 5.29
N HIS A 71 21.57 1.90 4.93
CA HIS A 71 22.44 2.65 5.84
C HIS A 71 21.76 3.93 6.31
N GLY A 72 21.73 4.14 7.63
CA GLY A 72 21.06 5.29 8.25
C GLY A 72 19.56 5.04 8.51
N THR A 73 18.75 6.10 8.40
CA THR A 73 17.34 6.10 8.78
C THR A 73 16.43 5.75 7.61
N ILE A 74 15.40 4.94 7.87
CA ILE A 74 14.27 4.74 6.96
C ILE A 74 13.31 5.91 7.13
N CYS A 75 12.96 6.59 6.04
CA CYS A 75 11.94 7.64 6.05
C CYS A 75 10.77 7.27 5.15
N HIS A 76 9.55 7.60 5.58
CA HIS A 76 8.36 7.56 4.74
C HIS A 76 8.20 8.89 4.03
N ARG A 77 8.27 8.88 2.71
CA ARG A 77 8.14 10.07 1.86
C ARG A 77 6.73 10.11 1.29
N ILE A 78 5.89 10.93 1.90
CA ILE A 78 4.50 11.15 1.47
C ILE A 78 4.39 11.93 0.16
N GLY A 79 5.37 12.78 -0.14
CA GLY A 79 5.34 13.66 -1.31
C GLY A 79 4.35 14.82 -1.15
N SER A 80 4.18 15.63 -2.19
CA SER A 80 3.13 16.65 -2.22
C SER A 80 1.77 15.97 -2.40
N ILE A 81 0.79 16.34 -1.58
CA ILE A 81 -0.59 15.83 -1.71
C ILE A 81 -1.25 16.42 -2.96
N LEU A 82 -0.97 17.68 -3.27
CA LEU A 82 -1.47 18.32 -4.48
C LEU A 82 -0.48 18.12 -5.64
N PRO A 83 -0.95 17.93 -6.87
CA PRO A 83 -0.07 17.89 -8.02
C PRO A 83 0.64 19.23 -8.18
N VAL A 84 1.96 19.22 -8.32
CA VAL A 84 2.79 20.42 -8.47
C VAL A 84 3.30 20.58 -9.91
N THR A 85 3.21 19.52 -10.72
CA THR A 85 3.57 19.51 -12.13
C THR A 85 2.44 18.89 -12.97
N GLU A 86 2.43 19.17 -14.28
CA GLU A 86 1.52 18.48 -15.22
C GLU A 86 1.70 16.96 -15.20
N SER A 87 2.93 16.48 -14.94
CA SER A 87 3.22 15.06 -14.81
C SER A 87 2.51 14.44 -13.61
N ASP A 88 2.42 15.15 -12.48
CA ASP A 88 1.72 14.68 -11.28
C ASP A 88 0.20 14.61 -11.49
N ILE A 89 -0.34 15.50 -12.33
CA ILE A 89 -1.76 15.47 -12.73
C ILE A 89 -2.05 14.25 -13.60
N ALA A 90 -1.16 13.96 -14.55
CA ALA A 90 -1.33 12.85 -15.50
C ALA A 90 -1.07 11.48 -14.86
N HIS A 91 -0.14 11.40 -13.90
CA HIS A 91 0.32 10.15 -13.30
C HIS A 91 0.46 10.28 -11.77
N PRO A 92 -0.65 10.49 -11.04
CA PRO A 92 -0.63 10.60 -9.59
C PRO A 92 -0.02 9.35 -8.94
N LYS A 93 0.70 9.54 -7.83
CA LYS A 93 1.37 8.46 -7.09
C LYS A 93 1.07 8.51 -5.60
N PHE A 94 1.10 7.35 -4.95
CA PHE A 94 0.95 7.21 -3.50
C PHE A 94 -0.32 7.92 -2.97
N ALA A 95 -0.18 8.82 -1.99
CA ALA A 95 -1.27 9.60 -1.40
C ALA A 95 -2.13 10.35 -2.44
N GLN A 96 -1.53 10.88 -3.51
CA GLN A 96 -2.25 11.65 -4.53
C GLN A 96 -3.33 10.83 -5.23
N ILE A 97 -3.13 9.52 -5.37
CA ILE A 97 -4.11 8.66 -6.03
C ILE A 97 -5.44 8.70 -5.28
N TYR A 98 -5.42 8.77 -3.95
CA TYR A 98 -6.64 8.72 -3.12
C TYR A 98 -7.57 9.94 -3.27
N ILE A 99 -7.09 11.02 -3.89
CA ILE A 99 -7.87 12.25 -4.17
C ILE A 99 -8.86 12.03 -5.33
N TYR A 100 -8.53 11.14 -6.27
CA TYR A 100 -9.34 10.90 -7.46
C TYR A 100 -10.59 10.05 -7.15
N ASP A 101 -11.54 10.02 -8.10
CA ASP A 101 -12.68 9.11 -8.01
C ASP A 101 -12.25 7.64 -7.99
N SER A 102 -13.13 6.77 -7.48
CA SER A 102 -12.80 5.35 -7.25
C SER A 102 -12.35 4.61 -8.51
N ALA A 103 -12.88 4.95 -9.69
CA ALA A 103 -12.55 4.26 -10.93
C ALA A 103 -11.19 4.73 -11.44
N ALA A 104 -10.95 6.04 -11.44
CA ALA A 104 -9.67 6.63 -11.80
C ALA A 104 -8.53 6.15 -10.89
N GLN A 105 -8.80 5.91 -9.60
CA GLN A 105 -7.83 5.30 -8.69
C GLN A 105 -7.33 3.94 -9.19
N ILE A 106 -8.25 3.07 -9.61
CA ILE A 106 -7.91 1.74 -10.13
C ILE A 106 -7.15 1.85 -11.45
N ASP A 107 -7.57 2.74 -12.35
CA ASP A 107 -6.88 2.96 -13.63
C ASP A 107 -5.44 3.41 -13.41
N GLN A 108 -5.20 4.34 -12.48
CA GLN A 108 -3.86 4.80 -12.14
C GLN A 108 -3.02 3.68 -11.49
N ARG A 109 -3.61 2.89 -10.59
CA ARG A 109 -2.95 1.72 -9.98
C ARG A 109 -2.58 0.67 -11.03
N GLN A 110 -3.47 0.42 -11.99
CA GLN A 110 -3.23 -0.51 -13.09
C GLN A 110 -2.15 0.03 -14.04
N TYR A 111 -2.15 1.33 -14.32
CA TYR A 111 -1.12 1.98 -15.13
C TYR A 111 0.28 1.83 -14.51
N HIS A 112 0.42 2.05 -13.20
CA HIS A 112 1.70 1.89 -12.49
C HIS A 112 2.07 0.42 -12.24
N SER A 113 1.14 -0.52 -12.39
CA SER A 113 1.35 -1.94 -12.08
C SER A 113 0.57 -2.84 -13.05
N PRO A 114 0.88 -2.80 -14.36
CA PRO A 114 0.09 -3.48 -15.40
C PRO A 114 0.09 -5.01 -15.26
N GLN A 115 1.05 -5.56 -14.53
CA GLN A 115 1.16 -6.98 -14.23
C GLN A 115 0.17 -7.48 -13.15
N LEU A 116 -0.45 -6.57 -12.39
CA LEU A 116 -1.40 -6.95 -11.34
C LEU A 116 -2.80 -7.18 -11.92
N GLU A 117 -3.50 -8.17 -11.37
CA GLU A 117 -4.90 -8.42 -11.73
C GLU A 117 -5.78 -7.30 -11.19
N ARG A 118 -6.51 -6.63 -12.09
CA ARG A 118 -7.39 -5.51 -11.78
C ARG A 118 -8.48 -5.87 -10.77
N SER A 119 -9.09 -7.05 -10.88
CA SER A 119 -10.15 -7.50 -9.95
C SER A 119 -9.65 -7.58 -8.51
N VAL A 120 -8.38 -7.96 -8.31
CA VAL A 120 -7.75 -8.01 -6.99
C VAL A 120 -7.47 -6.60 -6.48
N LEU A 121 -7.03 -5.67 -7.34
CA LEU A 121 -6.89 -4.25 -6.95
C LEU A 121 -8.23 -3.65 -6.50
N GLU A 122 -9.29 -3.89 -7.26
CA GLU A 122 -10.65 -3.43 -6.95
C GLU A 122 -11.13 -3.99 -5.61
N LYS A 123 -10.90 -5.28 -5.35
CA LYS A 123 -11.26 -5.93 -4.09
C LYS A 123 -10.46 -5.39 -2.90
N ILE A 124 -9.15 -5.18 -3.04
CA ILE A 124 -8.35 -4.58 -1.95
C ILE A 124 -8.82 -3.14 -1.70
N GLN A 125 -9.07 -2.38 -2.77
CA GLN A 125 -9.52 -1.00 -2.66
C GLN A 125 -10.88 -0.91 -1.94
N SER A 126 -11.85 -1.76 -2.26
CA SER A 126 -13.15 -1.76 -1.59
C SER A 126 -13.02 -2.06 -0.10
N ILE A 127 -12.20 -3.04 0.27
CA ILE A 127 -11.93 -3.37 1.68
C ILE A 127 -11.30 -2.17 2.40
N LEU A 128 -10.32 -1.52 1.80
CA LEU A 128 -9.66 -0.35 2.39
C LEU A 128 -10.61 0.85 2.52
N MET A 129 -11.54 1.03 1.58
CA MET A 129 -12.58 2.06 1.67
C MET A 129 -13.59 1.81 2.79
N GLU A 130 -13.75 0.56 3.23
CA GLU A 130 -14.64 0.20 4.35
C GLU A 130 -13.92 0.28 5.70
N THR A 131 -12.64 -0.07 5.74
CA THR A 131 -11.93 -0.36 7.01
C THR A 131 -10.82 0.62 7.36
N ASN A 132 -10.25 1.35 6.38
CA ASN A 132 -9.06 2.16 6.61
C ASN A 132 -9.40 3.65 6.78
N PRO A 133 -9.27 4.22 8.00
CA PRO A 133 -9.61 5.62 8.28
C PRO A 133 -8.75 6.62 7.48
N PHE A 134 -7.54 6.25 7.08
CA PHE A 134 -6.67 7.12 6.29
C PHE A 134 -7.17 7.26 4.85
N VAL A 135 -7.79 6.23 4.27
CA VAL A 135 -8.42 6.36 2.93
C VAL A 135 -9.47 7.46 2.94
N HIS A 136 -10.28 7.52 4.00
CA HIS A 136 -11.27 8.59 4.17
C HIS A 136 -10.61 9.95 4.37
N LEU A 137 -9.56 10.03 5.18
CA LEU A 137 -8.83 11.27 5.42
C LEU A 137 -8.25 11.87 4.14
N PHE A 138 -7.56 11.07 3.31
CA PHE A 138 -6.97 11.58 2.07
C PHE A 138 -8.01 11.93 1.00
N ARG A 139 -9.17 11.27 0.99
CA ARG A 139 -10.29 11.64 0.12
C ARG A 139 -10.89 12.99 0.48
N THR A 140 -11.05 13.28 1.76
CA THR A 140 -11.60 14.56 2.21
C THR A 140 -10.60 15.72 2.10
N MET A 141 -9.30 15.43 1.99
CA MET A 141 -8.27 16.46 1.79
C MET A 141 -8.44 17.26 0.49
N ASP A 142 -9.01 16.69 -0.59
CA ASP A 142 -9.36 17.45 -1.82
C ASP A 142 -10.38 18.56 -1.53
N GLN A 143 -11.33 18.28 -0.62
CA GLN A 143 -12.39 19.22 -0.27
C GLN A 143 -11.84 20.37 0.58
N ILE A 144 -10.79 20.13 1.36
CA ILE A 144 -10.15 21.12 2.22
C ILE A 144 -9.19 22.01 1.42
N SER A 145 -8.45 21.46 0.45
CA SER A 145 -7.51 22.23 -0.38
C SER A 145 -8.17 23.21 -1.35
N ARG A 146 -9.45 23.03 -1.67
CA ARG A 146 -10.24 23.95 -2.53
C ARG A 146 -10.86 25.13 -1.77
N VAL A 147 -10.82 25.12 -0.44
CA VAL A 147 -11.43 26.15 0.43
C VAL A 147 -10.37 27.09 1.02
N LEU A 148 -9.09 26.76 0.84
CA LEU A 148 -7.94 27.61 1.14
C LEU A 148 -7.42 28.26 -0.14
#